data_AF-A0A1H8U692-F1
#
_entry.id   AF-A0A1H8U692-F1
#
_cell.length_a   1.000
_cell.length_b   1.000
_cell.length_c   1.000
_cell.angle_alpha   90.00
_cell.angle_beta   90.00
_cell.angle_gamma   90.00
#
_symmetry.space_group_name_H-M   'P 1'
#
loop_
_entity.id
_entity.type
_entity.pdbx_description
1 polymer ?
#
loop_
_entity_poly.entity_id
_entity_poly.type
_entity_poly.pdbx_seq_one_letter_code
_entity_poly.pdbx_strand_id
1 'polypeptide(L)'
;MDLSQHIRMTRWPDRETVADQSQGIQLAKLRALVEHWGTNYDGRKAEAKLNAFPQFVTQIEGIHFIHVRSKHPNAMPVIITHGWPGTVFENLKVIGPLTDPTAHGGTAEDAFDVVTPSMLGYGFSGKEAEHAWKIGRWIGQIPPLENTR
;
A
#
# COMPACT_ATOMS: atom_id res chain seq x y z
N MET A 1 -21.19 11.79 7.22
CA MET A 1 -20.84 12.48 5.97
C MET A 1 -19.83 11.63 5.23
N ASP A 2 -20.06 11.32 3.95
CA ASP A 2 -19.19 10.45 3.15
C ASP A 2 -18.11 11.24 2.37
N LEU A 3 -17.18 10.53 1.72
CA LEU A 3 -16.09 11.13 0.95
C LEU A 3 -16.60 12.07 -0.16
N SER A 4 -17.62 11.62 -0.91
CA SER A 4 -18.19 12.37 -2.03
C SER A 4 -18.79 13.70 -1.58
N GLN A 5 -19.44 13.72 -0.43
CA GLN A 5 -19.96 14.94 0.17
C GLN A 5 -18.82 15.87 0.62
N HIS A 6 -17.73 15.36 1.20
CA HIS A 6 -16.57 16.20 1.57
C HIS A 6 -15.95 16.87 0.36
N ILE A 7 -15.77 16.13 -0.74
CA ILE A 7 -15.25 16.66 -2.00
C ILE A 7 -16.13 17.80 -2.51
N ARG A 8 -17.45 17.62 -2.56
CA ARG A 8 -18.39 18.65 -3.03
C ARG A 8 -18.40 19.91 -2.17
N MET A 9 -18.17 19.78 -0.86
CA MET A 9 -18.18 20.91 0.08
C MET A 9 -16.78 21.50 0.34
N THR A 10 -15.80 21.18 -0.52
CA THR A 10 -14.43 21.68 -0.37
C THR A 10 -14.41 23.22 -0.36
N ARG A 11 -13.98 23.80 0.77
CA ARG A 11 -13.66 25.22 0.88
C ARG A 11 -12.25 25.44 0.37
N TRP A 12 -12.13 26.07 -0.78
CA TRP A 12 -10.84 26.30 -1.43
C TRP A 12 -10.10 27.50 -0.81
N PRO A 13 -8.77 27.43 -0.69
CA PRO A 13 -7.95 28.57 -0.34
C PRO A 13 -7.86 29.56 -1.52
N ASP A 14 -7.30 30.73 -1.24
CA ASP A 14 -6.90 31.69 -2.28
C ASP A 14 -5.84 31.09 -3.20
N ARG A 15 -5.72 31.66 -4.40
CA ARG A 15 -4.74 31.24 -5.39
C ARG A 15 -3.31 31.59 -4.95
N GLU A 16 -2.36 30.74 -5.32
CA GLU A 16 -0.93 31.01 -5.18
C GLU A 16 -0.48 32.35 -5.79
N THR A 17 0.58 32.96 -5.24
CA THR A 17 1.14 34.23 -5.74
C THR A 17 2.24 34.04 -6.79
N VAL A 18 2.65 32.79 -7.04
CA VAL A 18 3.73 32.41 -7.94
C VAL A 18 3.21 31.53 -9.07
N ALA A 19 3.88 31.53 -10.22
CA ALA A 19 3.48 30.69 -11.37
C ALA A 19 4.04 29.25 -11.29
N ASP A 20 4.95 28.97 -10.36
CA ASP A 20 5.61 27.67 -10.18
C ASP A 20 5.20 26.97 -8.88
N GLN A 21 5.75 25.78 -8.61
CA GLN A 21 5.41 24.97 -7.43
C GLN A 21 6.23 25.27 -6.19
N SER A 22 6.94 26.41 -6.13
CA SER A 22 7.79 26.76 -4.97
C SER A 22 6.99 26.91 -3.66
N GLN A 23 5.69 27.20 -3.75
CA GLN A 23 4.76 27.27 -2.61
C GLN A 23 3.88 26.02 -2.44
N GLY A 24 4.17 24.94 -3.17
CA GLY A 24 3.40 23.70 -3.14
C GLY A 24 2.55 23.46 -4.39
N ILE A 25 1.51 22.63 -4.24
CA ILE A 25 0.65 22.22 -5.36
C ILE A 25 -0.22 23.39 -5.80
N GLN A 26 -0.13 23.73 -7.09
CA GLN A 26 -0.96 24.77 -7.73
C GLN A 26 -2.45 24.51 -7.56
N LEU A 27 -3.24 25.54 -7.24
CA LEU A 27 -4.68 25.41 -6.99
C LEU A 27 -5.42 24.78 -8.17
N ALA A 28 -5.06 25.16 -9.40
CA ALA A 28 -5.66 24.61 -10.61
C ALA A 28 -5.45 23.08 -10.74
N LYS A 29 -4.24 22.58 -10.41
CA LYS A 29 -3.94 21.14 -10.44
C LYS A 29 -4.74 20.39 -9.37
N LEU A 30 -4.82 20.94 -8.16
CA LEU A 30 -5.56 20.31 -7.06
C LEU A 30 -7.07 20.28 -7.34
N ARG A 31 -7.64 21.35 -7.91
CA ARG A 31 -9.06 21.39 -8.32
C ARG A 31 -9.38 20.31 -9.33
N ALA A 32 -8.57 20.17 -10.38
CA ALA A 32 -8.76 19.13 -11.39
C ALA A 32 -8.68 17.71 -10.79
N LEU A 33 -7.73 17.47 -9.86
CA LEU A 33 -7.60 16.19 -9.18
C LEU A 33 -8.83 15.87 -8.31
N VAL A 34 -9.27 16.83 -7.50
CA VAL A 34 -10.43 16.68 -6.61
C VAL A 34 -11.73 16.50 -7.41
N GLU A 35 -11.88 17.22 -8.53
CA GLU A 35 -13.01 17.04 -9.44
C GLU A 35 -13.04 15.63 -10.02
N HIS A 36 -11.90 15.12 -10.51
CA HIS A 36 -11.79 13.75 -10.99
C HIS A 36 -12.16 12.73 -9.89
N TRP A 37 -11.66 12.92 -8.67
CA TRP A 37 -12.02 12.07 -7.53
C TRP A 37 -13.52 12.10 -7.19
N GLY A 38 -14.17 13.26 -7.27
CA GLY A 38 -15.58 13.41 -6.95
C GLY A 38 -16.55 12.90 -8.01
N THR A 39 -16.09 12.72 -9.25
CA THR A 39 -16.97 12.44 -10.41
C THR A 39 -16.61 11.17 -11.17
N ASN A 40 -15.33 10.91 -11.37
CA ASN A 40 -14.85 9.94 -12.37
C ASN A 40 -14.03 8.80 -11.74
N TYR A 41 -13.47 9.00 -10.55
CA TYR A 41 -12.66 7.99 -9.90
C TYR A 41 -13.52 6.84 -9.36
N ASP A 42 -13.21 5.63 -9.81
CA ASP A 42 -13.86 4.42 -9.33
C ASP A 42 -12.98 3.69 -8.31
N GLY A 43 -13.27 3.92 -7.03
CA GLY A 43 -12.57 3.28 -5.92
C GLY A 43 -12.70 1.74 -5.91
N ARG A 44 -13.77 1.19 -6.49
CA ARG A 44 -13.97 -0.28 -6.56
C ARG A 44 -12.94 -0.94 -7.47
N LYS A 45 -12.42 -0.23 -8.46
CA LYS A 45 -11.29 -0.74 -9.27
C LYS A 45 -10.01 -0.86 -8.46
N ALA A 46 -9.74 0.06 -7.54
CA ALA A 46 -8.58 -0.03 -6.66
C ALA A 46 -8.75 -1.17 -5.65
N GLU A 47 -9.94 -1.31 -5.06
CA GLU A 47 -10.30 -2.42 -4.18
C GLU A 47 -10.15 -3.78 -4.88
N ALA A 48 -10.69 -3.94 -6.09
CA ALA A 48 -10.57 -5.18 -6.86
C ALA A 48 -9.12 -5.55 -7.16
N LYS A 49 -8.27 -4.54 -7.48
CA LYS A 49 -6.83 -4.76 -7.68
C LYS A 49 -6.14 -5.25 -6.41
N LEU A 50 -6.48 -4.67 -5.26
CA LEU A 50 -5.89 -5.08 -3.99
C LEU A 50 -6.38 -6.48 -3.59
N ASN A 51 -7.67 -6.74 -3.72
CA ASN A 51 -8.30 -8.03 -3.37
C ASN A 51 -7.95 -9.18 -4.32
N ALA A 52 -7.27 -8.90 -5.44
CA ALA A 52 -6.67 -9.94 -6.28
C ALA A 52 -5.49 -10.65 -5.57
N PHE A 53 -4.98 -10.09 -4.48
CA PHE A 53 -3.90 -10.67 -3.68
C PHE A 53 -4.44 -11.26 -2.36
N PRO A 54 -3.91 -12.42 -1.91
CA PRO A 54 -4.16 -12.95 -0.58
C PRO A 54 -3.70 -11.96 0.50
N GLN A 55 -4.63 -11.56 1.36
CA GLN A 55 -4.41 -10.59 2.42
C GLN A 55 -4.78 -11.20 3.77
N PHE A 56 -4.01 -10.86 4.79
CA PHE A 56 -4.15 -11.41 6.13
C PHE A 56 -4.00 -10.30 7.16
N VAL A 57 -4.56 -10.53 8.35
CA VAL A 57 -4.33 -9.70 9.54
C VAL A 57 -3.90 -10.63 10.66
N THR A 58 -2.72 -10.37 11.24
CA THR A 58 -2.27 -11.13 12.41
C THR A 58 -2.95 -10.63 13.69
N GLN A 59 -3.11 -11.50 14.67
CA GLN A 59 -3.58 -11.14 16.01
C GLN A 59 -2.57 -10.27 16.78
N ILE A 60 -1.30 -10.28 16.36
CA ILE A 60 -0.27 -9.43 16.95
C ILE A 60 -0.44 -8.02 16.38
N GLU A 61 -0.92 -7.10 17.22
CA GLU A 61 -1.06 -5.67 16.91
C GLU A 61 -1.96 -5.35 15.70
N GLY A 62 -2.73 -6.33 15.21
CA GLY A 62 -3.62 -6.15 14.06
C GLY A 62 -2.88 -5.79 12.78
N ILE A 63 -1.67 -6.32 12.58
CA ILE A 63 -0.86 -6.00 11.40
C ILE A 63 -1.46 -6.66 10.17
N HIS A 64 -1.82 -5.85 9.18
CA HIS A 64 -2.23 -6.29 7.86
C HIS A 64 -1.02 -6.60 6.98
N PHE A 65 -1.09 -7.65 6.18
CA PHE A 65 -0.10 -7.95 5.16
C PHE A 65 -0.67 -8.74 3.98
N ILE A 66 -0.07 -8.54 2.81
CA ILE A 66 -0.22 -9.44 1.66
C ILE A 66 0.88 -10.49 1.75
N HIS A 67 0.55 -11.75 1.50
CA HIS A 67 1.53 -12.82 1.35
C HIS A 67 1.23 -13.63 0.09
N VAL A 68 2.19 -13.66 -0.83
CA VAL A 68 2.12 -14.46 -2.05
C VAL A 68 3.32 -15.38 -2.12
N ARG A 69 3.05 -16.69 -2.10
CA ARG A 69 4.07 -17.70 -2.28
C ARG A 69 4.40 -17.87 -3.77
N SER A 70 5.68 -18.07 -4.06
CA SER A 70 6.12 -18.50 -5.37
C SER A 70 5.63 -19.92 -5.67
N LYS A 71 5.46 -20.21 -6.96
CA LYS A 71 5.28 -21.58 -7.44
C LYS A 71 6.60 -22.38 -7.51
N HIS A 72 7.74 -21.70 -7.38
CA HIS A 72 9.06 -22.31 -7.44
C HIS A 72 9.50 -22.76 -6.03
N PRO A 73 9.94 -24.02 -5.85
CA PRO A 73 10.09 -24.62 -4.52
C PRO A 73 11.23 -24.05 -3.66
N ASN A 74 12.19 -23.36 -4.27
CA ASN A 74 13.37 -22.79 -3.60
C ASN A 74 13.33 -21.25 -3.55
N ALA A 75 12.15 -20.66 -3.70
CA ALA A 75 12.00 -19.21 -3.69
C ALA A 75 12.48 -18.61 -2.36
N MET A 76 13.22 -17.51 -2.44
CA MET A 76 13.75 -16.82 -1.26
C MET A 76 12.65 -15.99 -0.59
N PRO A 77 12.41 -16.11 0.73
CA PRO A 77 11.55 -15.19 1.46
C PRO A 77 12.02 -13.73 1.37
N VAL A 78 11.11 -12.79 1.05
CA VAL A 78 11.38 -11.35 1.11
C VAL A 78 10.22 -10.58 1.73
N ILE A 79 10.57 -9.63 2.59
CA ILE A 79 9.63 -8.64 3.14
C ILE A 79 9.87 -7.31 2.45
N ILE A 80 8.83 -6.74 1.83
CA ILE A 80 8.88 -5.44 1.15
C ILE A 80 7.97 -4.45 1.88
N THR A 81 8.58 -3.51 2.60
CA THR A 81 7.87 -2.47 3.33
C THR A 81 7.72 -1.20 2.49
N HIS A 82 6.56 -0.56 2.58
CA HIS A 82 6.40 0.82 2.10
C HIS A 82 6.94 1.81 3.15
N GLY A 83 7.00 3.09 2.80
CA GLY A 83 7.35 4.19 3.72
C GLY A 83 6.18 5.13 3.99
N TRP A 84 6.46 6.31 4.54
CA TRP A 84 5.52 7.44 4.58
C TRP A 84 5.80 8.38 3.39
N PRO A 85 4.78 8.92 2.70
CA PRO A 85 3.32 8.80 2.91
C PRO A 85 2.69 7.63 2.13
N GLY A 86 3.42 6.52 2.01
CA GLY A 86 3.10 5.40 1.14
C GLY A 86 2.15 4.34 1.69
N THR A 87 1.84 3.35 0.86
CA THR A 87 1.02 2.16 1.21
C THR A 87 1.47 0.91 0.44
N VAL A 88 0.95 -0.27 0.80
CA VAL A 88 1.19 -1.53 0.08
C VAL A 88 0.80 -1.48 -1.41
N PHE A 89 -0.03 -0.52 -1.85
CA PHE A 89 -0.38 -0.35 -3.26
C PHE A 89 0.84 -0.12 -4.16
N GLU A 90 1.92 0.47 -3.63
CA GLU A 90 3.16 0.71 -4.38
C GLU A 90 3.84 -0.60 -4.79
N ASN A 91 3.64 -1.66 -4.02
CA ASN A 91 4.33 -2.93 -4.20
C ASN A 91 3.58 -3.92 -5.10
N LEU A 92 2.28 -3.69 -5.39
CA LEU A 92 1.44 -4.68 -6.08
C LEU A 92 1.99 -5.12 -7.44
N LYS A 93 2.63 -4.20 -8.18
CA LYS A 93 3.17 -4.49 -9.51
C LYS A 93 4.41 -5.37 -9.50
N VAL A 94 5.16 -5.40 -8.40
CA VAL A 94 6.38 -6.21 -8.31
C VAL A 94 6.10 -7.63 -7.80
N ILE A 95 4.94 -7.87 -7.17
CA ILE A 95 4.60 -9.18 -6.60
C ILE A 95 4.65 -10.27 -7.68
N GLY A 96 3.95 -10.11 -8.80
CA GLY A 96 3.90 -11.12 -9.87
C GLY A 96 5.29 -11.48 -10.44
N PRO A 97 6.09 -10.50 -10.90
CA PRO A 97 7.45 -10.76 -11.38
C PRO A 97 8.37 -11.42 -10.34
N LEU A 98 8.20 -11.13 -9.05
CA LEU A 98 9.01 -11.73 -7.99
C LEU A 98 8.56 -13.15 -7.64
N THR A 99 7.25 -13.43 -7.63
CA THR A 99 6.72 -14.75 -7.25
C THR A 99 6.65 -15.73 -8.41
N ASP A 100 6.55 -15.23 -9.64
CA ASP A 100 6.55 -16.04 -10.87
C ASP A 100 7.48 -15.45 -11.96
N PRO A 101 8.80 -15.35 -11.70
CA PRO A 101 9.74 -14.74 -12.63
C PRO A 101 9.74 -15.41 -14.01
N THR A 102 9.48 -16.71 -14.11
CA THR A 102 9.44 -17.43 -15.39
C THR A 102 8.27 -17.04 -16.29
N ALA A 103 7.17 -16.52 -15.74
CA ALA A 103 6.09 -15.90 -16.51
C ALA A 103 6.40 -14.46 -16.97
N HIS A 104 7.47 -13.87 -16.42
CA HIS A 104 7.86 -12.48 -16.61
C HIS A 104 9.27 -12.30 -17.22
N GLY A 105 9.87 -13.37 -17.76
CA GLY A 105 11.14 -13.33 -18.48
C GLY A 105 12.41 -13.52 -17.63
N GLY A 106 12.26 -13.83 -16.33
CA GLY A 106 13.35 -14.24 -15.44
C GLY A 106 13.50 -15.76 -15.32
N THR A 107 14.35 -16.23 -14.40
CA THR A 107 14.54 -17.67 -14.14
C THR A 107 13.91 -18.10 -12.82
N ALA A 108 13.80 -19.42 -12.60
CA ALA A 108 13.21 -19.95 -11.37
C ALA A 108 14.07 -19.64 -10.12
N GLU A 109 15.38 -19.44 -10.31
CA GLU A 109 16.34 -19.09 -9.27
C GLU A 109 16.15 -17.65 -8.75
N ASP A 110 15.51 -16.78 -9.54
CA ASP A 110 15.19 -15.40 -9.17
C ASP A 110 13.87 -15.28 -8.37
N ALA A 111 13.27 -16.41 -7.98
CA ALA A 111 11.95 -16.42 -7.37
C ALA A 111 11.98 -16.04 -5.88
N PHE A 112 10.93 -15.34 -5.44
CA PHE A 112 10.71 -14.95 -4.05
C PHE A 112 9.32 -15.32 -3.55
N ASP A 113 9.24 -15.72 -2.27
CA ASP A 113 8.00 -15.62 -1.51
C ASP A 113 7.89 -14.17 -1.00
N VAL A 114 6.82 -13.46 -1.38
CA VAL A 114 6.71 -12.02 -1.11
C VAL A 114 5.71 -11.76 0.01
N VAL A 115 6.17 -11.09 1.06
CA VAL A 115 5.31 -10.47 2.08
C VAL A 115 5.40 -8.96 1.98
N THR A 116 4.25 -8.29 1.83
CA THR A 116 4.19 -6.83 1.91
C THR A 116 3.21 -6.40 3.00
N PRO A 117 3.73 -5.99 4.16
CA PRO A 117 2.91 -5.57 5.28
C PRO A 117 2.54 -4.09 5.16
N SER A 118 1.35 -3.74 5.65
CA SER A 118 1.03 -2.36 5.98
C SER A 118 1.77 -1.97 7.25
N MET A 119 2.51 -0.87 7.23
CA MET A 119 3.18 -0.34 8.42
C MET A 119 2.20 -0.17 9.58
N LEU A 120 2.64 -0.44 10.82
CA LEU A 120 1.81 -0.23 12.00
C LEU A 120 1.33 1.22 12.07
N GLY A 121 0.01 1.41 12.22
CA GLY A 121 -0.65 2.72 12.13
C GLY A 121 -0.98 3.21 10.72
N TYR A 122 -0.68 2.42 9.67
CA TYR A 122 -0.92 2.76 8.27
C TYR A 122 -1.92 1.82 7.61
N GLY A 123 -2.73 2.38 6.70
CA GLY A 123 -3.64 1.64 5.85
C GLY A 123 -4.58 0.75 6.66
N PHE A 124 -4.49 -0.56 6.43
CA PHE A 124 -5.31 -1.58 7.08
C PHE A 124 -4.72 -2.16 8.37
N SER A 125 -3.50 -1.76 8.75
CA SER A 125 -2.92 -2.17 10.05
C SER A 125 -3.51 -1.34 11.18
N GLY A 126 -3.67 -1.98 12.34
CA GLY A 126 -4.10 -1.31 13.57
C GLY A 126 -3.19 -0.13 13.96
N LYS A 127 -3.70 0.75 14.81
CA LYS A 127 -2.88 1.76 15.49
C LYS A 127 -2.25 1.16 16.74
N GLU A 128 -1.08 1.68 17.11
CA GLU A 128 -0.41 1.29 18.35
C GLU A 128 -1.33 1.46 19.57
N ALA A 129 -1.31 0.47 20.46
CA ALA A 129 -1.99 0.55 21.76
C ALA A 129 -1.18 1.32 22.81
N GLU A 130 0.16 1.42 22.64
CA GLU A 130 1.07 2.08 23.58
C GLU A 130 2.02 3.07 22.89
N HIS A 131 2.42 4.12 23.61
CA HIS A 131 3.09 5.34 23.10
C HIS A 131 4.54 5.18 22.58
N ALA A 132 5.08 3.96 22.43
CA ALA A 132 6.52 3.75 22.22
C ALA A 132 6.86 3.09 20.88
N TRP A 133 6.72 3.83 19.79
CA TRP A 133 7.17 3.39 18.45
C TRP A 133 8.71 3.30 18.37
N LYS A 134 9.22 2.11 18.07
CA LYS A 134 10.61 1.88 17.62
C LYS A 134 10.59 1.00 16.38
N ILE A 135 11.15 1.49 15.27
CA ILE A 135 11.15 0.86 13.94
C ILE A 135 11.51 -0.65 13.97
N GLY A 136 12.45 -1.06 14.83
CA GLY A 136 12.89 -2.46 14.91
C GLY A 136 11.90 -3.44 15.54
N ARG A 137 10.91 -2.98 16.31
CA ARG A 137 10.01 -3.87 17.07
C ARG A 137 8.95 -4.55 16.19
N TRP A 138 8.53 -3.90 15.11
CA TRP A 138 7.37 -4.32 14.33
C TRP A 138 7.69 -5.39 13.26
N ILE A 139 8.86 -5.32 12.59
CA ILE A 139 9.22 -6.31 11.55
C ILE A 139 9.24 -7.74 12.12
N GLY A 140 9.69 -7.90 13.36
CA GLY A 140 9.72 -9.20 14.05
C GLY A 140 8.35 -9.76 14.44
N GLN A 141 7.25 -9.02 14.22
CA GLN A 141 5.90 -9.46 14.57
C GLN A 141 5.13 -10.06 13.39
N ILE A 142 5.70 -10.01 12.19
CA ILE A 142 5.18 -10.72 11.03
C ILE A 142 5.44 -12.22 11.28
N PRO A 143 4.40 -13.07 11.35
CA PRO A 143 4.58 -14.48 11.67
C PRO A 143 5.46 -15.17 10.63
N PRO A 144 6.17 -16.25 11.01
CA PRO A 144 6.93 -17.06 10.06
C PRO A 144 6.05 -17.48 8.87
N LEU A 145 6.59 -17.42 7.66
CA LEU A 145 5.85 -17.67 6.42
C LEU A 145 5.15 -19.04 6.39
N GLU A 146 5.70 -20.00 7.15
CA GLU A 146 5.19 -21.36 7.31
C GLU A 146 3.75 -21.43 7.87
N ASN A 147 3.29 -20.39 8.58
CA ASN A 147 2.02 -20.37 9.33
C ASN A 147 0.82 -19.76 8.58
N THR A 148 0.92 -19.46 7.29
CA THR A 148 -0.15 -18.81 6.51
C THR A 148 -0.81 -19.74 5.48
N ARG A 149 -0.88 -21.04 5.80
CA ARG A 149 -1.48 -22.08 4.94
C ARG A 149 -3.00 -22.00 4.86
#